data_AF-A0A257Y652-F1
#
_entry.id   AF-A0A257Y652-F1
#
_cell.length_a   1.000
_cell.length_b   1.000
_cell.length_c   1.000
_cell.angle_alpha   90.00
_cell.angle_beta   90.00
_cell.angle_gamma   90.00
#
_symmetry.space_group_name_H-M   'P 1'
#
loop_
_entity.id
_entity.type
_entity.pdbx_description
1 polymer ?
#
loop_
_entity_poly.entity_id
_entity_poly.type
_entity_poly.pdbx_seq_one_letter_code
_entity_poly.pdbx_strand_id
1 'polypeptide(L)'
;MTLDFNHRPSFADQVNAAVDLALTADQATRTPREYLGGSRLGHACERALQFEFTATPKDEGQDFSGQSLRIFAIGHVLEDLAVAWLRGAGFDLYTRKGNRPDGGQFGFSVAGGRIRGHVDGIIAAGPEGFGLAVPALWECKTMNAKNWRACVKDGVTKSKPVYAAQIA
;
A
#
# COMPACT_ATOMS: atom_id res chain seq x y z
N MET A 1 9.75 -22.73 -26.34
CA MET A 1 9.13 -21.40 -26.19
C MET A 1 9.48 -20.62 -27.44
N THR A 2 8.52 -20.39 -28.32
CA THR A 2 8.76 -19.73 -29.61
C THR A 2 8.65 -18.22 -29.38
N LEU A 3 9.72 -17.48 -29.63
CA LEU A 3 9.71 -16.01 -29.57
C LEU A 3 8.96 -15.50 -30.80
N ASP A 4 7.90 -14.72 -30.58
CA ASP A 4 7.16 -14.05 -31.65
C ASP A 4 7.76 -12.66 -31.90
N PHE A 5 8.57 -12.55 -32.96
CA PHE A 5 9.17 -11.29 -33.40
C PHE A 5 8.20 -10.39 -34.18
N ASN A 6 6.97 -10.84 -34.44
CA ASN A 6 5.94 -10.08 -35.16
C ASN A 6 4.87 -9.52 -34.23
N HIS A 7 5.05 -9.61 -32.90
CA HIS A 7 4.12 -9.04 -31.95
C HIS A 7 3.95 -7.54 -32.22
N ARG A 8 2.73 -7.14 -32.59
CA ARG A 8 2.33 -5.74 -32.70
C ARG A 8 1.47 -5.36 -31.49
N PRO A 9 1.75 -4.23 -30.81
CA PRO A 9 0.91 -3.78 -29.70
C PRO A 9 -0.55 -3.68 -30.15
N SER A 10 -1.44 -4.33 -29.43
CA SER A 10 -2.87 -4.16 -29.63
C SER A 10 -3.30 -2.73 -29.31
N PHE A 11 -4.52 -2.34 -29.69
CA PHE A 11 -5.09 -1.06 -29.26
C PHE A 11 -5.07 -0.90 -27.73
N ALA A 12 -5.39 -1.98 -26.98
CA ALA A 12 -5.36 -1.96 -25.52
C ALA A 12 -3.94 -1.74 -24.98
N ASP A 13 -2.92 -2.34 -25.60
CA ASP A 13 -1.52 -2.12 -25.20
C ASP A 13 -1.10 -0.66 -25.44
N GLN A 14 -1.51 -0.07 -26.56
CA GLN A 14 -1.21 1.33 -26.88
C GLN A 14 -1.89 2.28 -25.90
N VAL A 15 -3.16 2.04 -25.55
CA VAL A 15 -3.87 2.81 -24.53
C VAL A 15 -3.18 2.70 -23.17
N ASN A 16 -2.83 1.49 -22.75
CA ASN A 16 -2.13 1.27 -21.48
C ASN A 16 -0.77 1.95 -21.45
N ALA A 17 -0.01 1.91 -22.55
CA ALA A 17 1.28 2.59 -22.67
C ALA A 17 1.14 4.12 -22.55
N ALA A 18 0.12 4.71 -23.18
CA ALA A 18 -0.16 6.14 -23.07
C ALA A 18 -0.52 6.55 -21.63
N VAL A 19 -1.36 5.75 -20.95
CA VAL A 19 -1.70 5.96 -19.54
C VAL A 19 -0.47 5.80 -18.65
N ASP A 20 0.33 4.75 -18.87
CA ASP A 20 1.53 4.48 -18.08
C ASP A 20 2.57 5.59 -18.20
N LEU A 21 2.75 6.13 -19.41
CA LEU A 21 3.62 7.29 -19.64
C LEU A 21 3.16 8.53 -18.88
N ALA A 22 1.86 8.81 -18.87
CA ALA A 22 1.32 9.95 -18.12
C ALA A 22 1.50 9.78 -16.61
N LEU A 23 1.28 8.56 -16.09
CA LEU A 23 1.44 8.26 -14.66
C LEU A 23 2.90 8.33 -14.21
N THR A 24 3.84 7.81 -15.00
CA THR A 24 5.27 7.89 -14.65
C THR A 24 5.80 9.32 -14.73
N ALA A 25 5.33 10.11 -15.69
CA ALA A 25 5.65 11.54 -15.77
C ALA A 25 5.15 12.30 -14.54
N ASP A 26 3.90 12.09 -14.09
CA ASP A 26 3.37 12.66 -12.84
C ASP A 26 4.21 12.23 -11.64
N GLN A 27 4.47 10.92 -11.51
CA GLN A 27 5.21 10.36 -10.39
C GLN A 27 6.63 10.95 -10.28
N ALA A 28 7.29 11.25 -11.40
CA ALA A 28 8.61 11.86 -11.42
C ALA A 28 8.64 13.29 -10.85
N THR A 29 7.49 13.98 -10.78
CA THR A 29 7.39 15.32 -10.17
C THR A 29 7.25 15.28 -8.65
N ARG A 30 6.94 14.11 -8.07
CA ARG A 30 6.68 13.99 -6.64
C ARG A 30 7.98 14.03 -5.85
N THR A 31 7.99 14.79 -4.76
CA THR A 31 9.11 14.82 -3.82
C THR A 31 9.29 13.44 -3.18
N PRO A 32 10.47 12.81 -3.30
CA PRO A 32 10.77 11.56 -2.62
C PRO A 32 10.67 11.73 -1.10
N ARG A 33 10.25 10.67 -0.41
CA ARG A 33 10.26 10.65 1.06
C ARG A 33 11.70 10.64 1.59
N GLU A 34 11.93 11.35 2.69
CA GLU A 34 13.23 11.42 3.37
C GLU A 34 13.36 10.40 4.52
N TYR A 35 12.43 9.45 4.61
CA TYR A 35 12.38 8.46 5.68
C TYR A 35 12.09 7.07 5.12
N LEU A 36 12.53 6.04 5.83
CA LEU A 36 12.15 4.66 5.55
C LEU A 36 10.72 4.42 6.04
N GLY A 37 9.83 4.04 5.11
CA GLY A 37 8.43 3.78 5.43
C GLY A 37 8.25 2.52 6.29
N GLY A 38 7.32 2.55 7.23
CA GLY A 38 6.97 1.40 8.08
C GLY A 38 6.63 0.14 7.29
N SER A 39 6.04 0.29 6.09
CA SER A 39 5.75 -0.81 5.16
C SER A 39 6.99 -1.52 4.59
N ARG A 40 8.20 -1.00 4.87
CA ARG A 40 9.47 -1.65 4.52
C ARG A 40 10.02 -2.50 5.67
N LEU A 41 9.54 -2.30 6.90
CA LEU A 41 9.93 -3.07 8.07
C LEU A 41 9.44 -4.52 7.87
N GLY A 42 10.36 -5.45 7.68
CA GLY A 42 10.06 -6.84 7.31
C GLY A 42 10.51 -7.24 5.91
N HIS A 43 11.07 -6.32 5.12
CA HIS A 43 11.78 -6.70 3.90
C HIS A 43 13.04 -7.50 4.26
N ALA A 44 13.19 -8.69 3.70
CA ALA A 44 14.26 -9.62 4.08
C ALA A 44 15.67 -9.14 3.68
N CYS A 45 15.79 -8.31 2.64
CA CYS A 45 17.07 -7.81 2.16
C CYS A 45 17.43 -6.49 2.85
N GLU A 46 18.29 -6.56 3.88
CA GLU A 46 18.77 -5.37 4.60
C GLU A 46 19.51 -4.39 3.69
N ARG A 47 20.24 -4.90 2.69
CA ARG A 47 20.94 -4.05 1.71
C ARG A 47 19.98 -3.21 0.87
N ALA A 48 18.83 -3.77 0.49
CA ALA A 48 17.80 -3.02 -0.22
C ALA A 48 17.22 -1.91 0.68
N LEU A 49 17.01 -2.18 1.97
CA LEU A 49 16.60 -1.16 2.93
C LEU A 49 17.65 -0.05 3.09
N GLN A 50 18.93 -0.41 3.12
CA GLN A 50 20.03 0.57 3.14
C GLN A 50 20.02 1.47 1.91
N PHE A 51 19.84 0.92 0.71
CA PHE A 51 19.78 1.70 -0.52
C PHE A 51 18.59 2.66 -0.55
N GLU A 52 17.42 2.23 -0.09
CA GLU A 52 16.28 3.14 0.08
C GLU A 52 16.54 4.23 1.10
N PHE A 53 17.12 3.87 2.25
CA PHE A 53 17.42 4.82 3.32
C PHE A 53 18.44 5.88 2.89
N THR A 54 19.44 5.48 2.09
CA THR A 54 20.50 6.37 1.59
C THR A 54 20.13 7.08 0.29
N ALA A 55 18.90 6.89 -0.21
CA ALA A 55 18.45 7.40 -1.51
C ALA A 55 19.42 7.06 -2.65
N THR A 56 19.99 5.84 -2.62
CA THR A 56 20.87 5.35 -3.69
C THR A 56 20.08 5.36 -5.01
N PRO A 57 20.63 5.93 -6.10
CA PRO A 57 19.98 5.90 -7.41
C PRO A 57 19.60 4.49 -7.81
N LYS A 58 18.40 4.32 -8.34
CA LYS A 58 17.97 3.02 -8.85
C LYS A 58 18.63 2.73 -10.19
N ASP A 59 18.78 1.45 -10.49
CA ASP A 59 19.18 1.02 -11.83
C ASP A 59 18.12 1.44 -12.86
N GLU A 60 18.56 1.60 -14.11
CA GLU A 60 17.68 1.97 -15.22
C GLU A 60 16.46 1.03 -15.31
N GLY A 61 15.27 1.61 -15.41
CA GLY A 61 14.01 0.86 -15.51
C GLY A 61 13.50 0.25 -14.19
N GLN A 62 14.17 0.48 -13.05
CA GLN A 62 13.71 -0.01 -11.73
C GLN A 62 12.80 0.98 -10.98
N ASP A 63 12.38 2.06 -11.63
CA ASP A 63 11.32 2.92 -11.12
C ASP A 63 9.95 2.26 -11.16
N PHE A 64 8.97 2.88 -10.49
CA PHE A 64 7.61 2.36 -10.52
C PHE A 64 7.09 2.35 -11.96
N SER A 65 6.75 1.16 -12.46
CA SER A 65 6.04 1.03 -13.71
C SER A 65 4.66 1.67 -13.60
N GLY A 66 4.12 2.19 -14.71
CA GLY A 66 2.76 2.72 -14.71
C GLY A 66 1.72 1.69 -14.26
N GLN A 67 1.93 0.40 -14.56
CA GLN A 67 1.11 -0.67 -14.00
C GLN A 67 1.11 -0.69 -12.47
N SER A 68 2.28 -0.52 -11.84
CA SER A 68 2.40 -0.47 -10.38
C SER A 68 1.69 0.77 -9.82
N LEU A 69 1.83 1.91 -10.50
CA LEU A 69 1.14 3.16 -10.13
C LEU A 69 -0.38 3.03 -10.22
N ARG A 70 -0.90 2.35 -11.25
CA ARG A 70 -2.34 2.01 -11.34
C ARG A 70 -2.81 1.14 -10.19
N ILE A 71 -2.02 0.11 -9.82
CA ILE A 71 -2.35 -0.77 -8.69
C ILE A 71 -2.44 0.03 -7.39
N PHE A 72 -1.51 0.95 -7.14
CA PHE A 72 -1.55 1.82 -5.97
C PHE A 72 -2.77 2.75 -5.97
N ALA A 73 -3.06 3.38 -7.12
CA ALA A 73 -4.23 4.26 -7.26
C ALA A 73 -5.56 3.51 -7.01
N ILE A 74 -5.70 2.31 -7.57
CA ILE A 74 -6.86 1.44 -7.31
C ILE A 74 -6.96 1.08 -5.83
N GLY A 75 -5.82 0.79 -5.19
CA GLY A 75 -5.73 0.56 -3.75
C GLY A 75 -6.34 1.70 -2.94
N HIS A 76 -5.94 2.95 -3.22
CA HIS A 76 -6.46 4.13 -2.52
C HIS A 76 -7.98 4.32 -2.71
N VAL A 77 -8.48 4.16 -3.95
CA VAL A 77 -9.93 4.28 -4.20
C VAL A 77 -10.73 3.21 -3.46
N LEU A 78 -10.22 1.98 -3.41
CA LEU A 78 -10.88 0.88 -2.72
C LEU A 78 -10.77 0.99 -1.19
N GLU A 79 -9.72 1.61 -0.66
CA GLU A 79 -9.59 1.94 0.75
C GLU A 79 -10.70 2.92 1.18
N ASP A 80 -10.88 4.03 0.44
CA ASP A 80 -11.96 5.00 0.69
C ASP A 80 -13.35 4.34 0.67
N LEU A 81 -13.56 3.44 -0.29
CA LEU A 81 -14.81 2.67 -0.40
C LEU A 81 -15.01 1.74 0.80
N ALA A 82 -13.97 1.04 1.24
CA ALA A 82 -14.03 0.17 2.41
C ALA A 82 -14.30 0.95 3.70
N VAL A 83 -13.72 2.15 3.86
CA VAL A 83 -14.02 3.06 4.97
C VAL A 83 -15.50 3.42 4.97
N ALA A 84 -16.06 3.79 3.82
CA ALA A 84 -17.47 4.14 3.69
C ALA A 84 -18.38 2.97 4.08
N TRP A 85 -18.06 1.75 3.64
CA TRP A 85 -18.82 0.55 4.00
C TRP A 85 -18.74 0.23 5.49
N LEU A 86 -17.55 0.27 6.10
CA LEU A 86 -17.39 -0.02 7.52
C LEU A 86 -18.14 0.99 8.39
N ARG A 87 -18.04 2.29 8.08
CA ARG A 87 -18.80 3.32 8.78
C ARG A 87 -20.31 3.15 8.59
N GLY A 88 -20.74 2.87 7.36
CA GLY A 88 -22.16 2.58 7.06
C GLY A 88 -22.69 1.34 7.77
N ALA A 89 -21.82 0.37 8.08
CA ALA A 89 -22.14 -0.81 8.87
C ALA A 89 -22.11 -0.58 10.39
N GLY A 90 -21.83 0.64 10.87
CA GLY A 90 -21.85 1.00 12.29
C GLY A 90 -20.50 0.86 13.01
N PHE A 91 -19.39 0.74 12.29
CA PHE A 91 -18.06 0.80 12.92
C PHE A 91 -17.62 2.26 13.17
N ASP A 92 -17.10 2.52 14.36
CA ASP A 92 -16.46 3.79 14.70
C ASP A 92 -14.99 3.76 14.24
N LEU A 93 -14.79 4.01 12.94
CA LEU A 93 -13.49 3.98 12.27
C LEU A 93 -12.92 5.40 12.09
N TYR A 94 -11.74 5.61 12.65
CA TYR A 94 -10.94 6.83 12.51
C TYR A 94 -9.82 6.60 11.51
N THR A 95 -9.77 7.37 10.42
CA THR A 95 -8.67 7.33 9.45
C THR A 95 -7.72 8.53 9.57
N ARG A 96 -8.15 9.57 10.30
CA ARG A 96 -7.39 10.82 10.53
C ARG A 96 -7.57 11.31 11.96
N LYS A 97 -6.54 12.02 12.47
CA LYS A 97 -6.54 12.60 13.82
C LYS A 97 -7.73 13.55 14.01
N GLY A 98 -8.43 13.39 15.13
CA GLY A 98 -9.62 14.18 15.47
C GLY A 98 -10.84 13.89 14.58
N ASN A 99 -10.80 12.83 13.76
CA ASN A 99 -11.82 12.50 12.76
C ASN A 99 -12.17 13.64 11.79
N ARG A 100 -11.21 14.53 11.52
CA ARG A 100 -11.43 15.68 10.64
C ARG A 100 -10.89 15.38 9.23
N PRO A 101 -11.55 15.88 8.17
CA PRO A 101 -11.04 15.76 6.81
C PRO A 101 -9.63 16.34 6.64
N ASP A 102 -9.28 17.40 7.38
CA ASP A 102 -7.97 18.07 7.38
C ASP A 102 -7.00 17.51 8.44
N GLY A 103 -7.43 16.53 9.25
CA GLY A 103 -6.58 15.88 10.23
C GLY A 103 -5.45 15.09 9.57
N GLY A 104 -4.25 15.13 10.16
CA GLY A 104 -3.15 14.27 9.73
C GLY A 104 -3.46 12.78 9.93
N GLN A 105 -2.80 11.91 9.17
CA GLN A 105 -2.87 10.46 9.36
C GLN A 105 -2.38 10.06 10.76
N PHE A 106 -2.89 8.93 11.25
CA PHE A 106 -2.31 8.26 12.42
C PHE A 106 -0.99 7.62 12.01
N GLY A 107 0.05 7.83 12.81
CA GLY A 107 1.36 7.31 12.48
C GLY A 107 2.35 7.39 13.63
N PHE A 108 3.51 6.79 13.41
CA PHE A 108 4.61 6.74 14.35
C PHE A 108 5.89 7.28 13.70
N SER A 109 6.83 7.68 14.55
CA SER A 109 8.15 8.15 14.14
C SER A 109 9.18 7.64 15.14
N VAL A 110 10.16 6.88 14.67
CA VAL A 110 11.22 6.28 15.50
C VAL A 110 12.61 6.56 14.91
N ALA A 111 13.66 6.20 15.64
CA ALA A 111 15.06 6.42 15.25
C ALA A 111 15.38 7.89 14.87
N GLY A 112 14.78 8.84 15.59
CA GLY A 112 14.91 10.27 15.32
C GLY A 112 14.22 10.72 14.03
N GLY A 113 13.13 10.05 13.63
CA GLY A 113 12.35 10.40 12.43
C GLY A 113 12.82 9.76 11.14
N ARG A 114 13.84 8.89 11.22
CA ARG A 114 14.39 8.12 10.09
C ARG A 114 13.46 7.00 9.63
N ILE A 115 12.61 6.50 10.52
CA ILE A 115 11.58 5.51 10.21
C ILE A 115 10.23 6.10 10.60
N ARG A 116 9.28 6.09 9.67
CA ARG A 116 7.92 6.57 9.91
C ARG A 116 6.91 5.64 9.25
N GLY A 117 5.79 5.41 9.91
CA GLY A 117 4.68 4.64 9.36
C GLY A 117 3.36 5.32 9.62
N HIS A 118 2.37 5.00 8.81
CA HIS A 118 0.99 5.42 8.98
C HIS A 118 0.13 4.16 8.98
N VAL A 119 -0.94 4.20 9.77
CA VAL A 119 -1.98 3.15 9.75
C VAL A 119 -3.15 3.65 8.94
N ASP A 120 -3.83 2.76 8.23
CA ASP A 120 -4.97 3.14 7.39
C ASP A 120 -6.15 3.60 8.26
N GLY A 121 -6.30 3.03 9.46
CA GLY A 121 -7.20 3.55 10.48
C GLY A 121 -7.15 2.84 11.83
N ILE A 122 -7.99 3.32 12.73
CA ILE A 122 -8.20 2.78 14.08
C ILE A 122 -9.69 2.59 14.29
N ILE A 123 -10.10 1.37 14.63
CA ILE A 123 -11.47 1.05 15.03
C ILE A 123 -11.57 1.26 16.54
N ALA A 124 -12.37 2.22 16.98
CA ALA A 124 -12.60 2.51 18.39
C ALA A 124 -13.80 1.75 18.97
N ALA A 125 -14.77 1.41 18.14
CA ALA A 125 -15.94 0.61 18.48
C ALA A 125 -16.51 -0.05 17.22
N GLY A 126 -17.29 -1.11 17.41
CA GLY A 126 -18.07 -1.75 16.35
C GLY A 126 -19.49 -2.02 16.85
N PRO A 127 -20.38 -2.52 15.97
CA PRO A 127 -21.72 -2.91 16.38
C PRO A 127 -21.69 -3.94 17.52
N GLU A 128 -22.74 -3.95 18.35
CA GLU A 128 -22.85 -4.91 19.45
C GLU A 128 -22.86 -6.36 18.96
N GLY A 129 -22.33 -7.28 19.78
CA GLY A 129 -22.34 -8.73 19.49
C GLY A 129 -21.17 -9.25 18.66
N PHE A 130 -20.26 -8.40 18.18
CA PHE A 130 -19.10 -8.82 17.37
C PHE A 130 -17.88 -9.29 18.18
N GLY A 131 -17.84 -9.02 19.50
CA GLY A 131 -16.71 -9.42 20.34
C GLY A 131 -15.36 -8.80 19.93
N LEU A 132 -15.38 -7.69 19.20
CA LEU A 132 -14.17 -7.01 18.72
C LEU A 132 -13.45 -6.33 19.89
N ALA A 133 -12.20 -6.73 20.13
CA ALA A 133 -11.32 -6.00 21.05
C ALA A 133 -10.94 -4.65 20.42
N VAL A 134 -11.23 -3.56 21.12
CA VAL A 134 -10.97 -2.19 20.68
C VAL A 134 -10.17 -1.43 21.75
N PRO A 135 -9.33 -0.45 21.37
CA PRO A 135 -9.06 -0.01 20.00
C PRO A 135 -8.26 -1.05 19.18
N ALA A 136 -8.59 -1.16 17.89
CA ALA A 136 -7.90 -2.06 16.96
C ALA A 136 -7.34 -1.30 15.76
N LEU A 137 -6.13 -1.67 15.33
CA LEU A 137 -5.59 -1.19 14.06
C LEU A 137 -6.39 -1.77 12.89
N TRP A 138 -6.66 -0.92 11.91
CA TRP A 138 -7.24 -1.31 10.64
C TRP A 138 -6.22 -1.03 9.53
N GLU A 139 -5.84 -2.08 8.81
CA GLU A 139 -4.95 -2.03 7.65
C GLU A 139 -5.69 -2.64 6.44
N CYS A 140 -5.86 -1.86 5.38
CA CYS A 140 -6.59 -2.22 4.18
C CYS A 140 -5.61 -2.63 3.06
N LYS A 141 -5.77 -3.84 2.51
CA LYS A 141 -4.97 -4.30 1.38
C LYS A 141 -5.86 -4.84 0.27
N THR A 142 -5.61 -4.38 -0.94
CA THR A 142 -6.14 -4.99 -2.15
C THR A 142 -5.12 -5.97 -2.70
N MET A 143 -5.58 -7.10 -3.22
CA MET A 143 -4.70 -8.11 -3.79
C MET A 143 -5.40 -8.94 -4.87
N ASN A 144 -4.61 -9.47 -5.80
CA ASN A 144 -5.14 -10.40 -6.80
C ASN A 144 -5.67 -11.69 -6.15
N ALA A 145 -6.49 -12.42 -6.89
CA ALA A 145 -7.17 -13.62 -6.39
C ALA A 145 -6.20 -14.72 -5.89
N LYS A 146 -5.01 -14.84 -6.50
CA LYS A 146 -3.99 -15.81 -6.05
C LYS A 146 -3.49 -15.47 -4.65
N ASN A 147 -3.09 -14.21 -4.44
CA ASN A 147 -2.61 -13.74 -3.15
C ASN A 147 -3.70 -13.79 -2.08
N TRP A 148 -4.95 -13.45 -2.44
CA TRP A 148 -6.09 -13.54 -1.54
C TRP A 148 -6.31 -14.97 -1.04
N ARG A 149 -6.36 -15.95 -1.95
CA ARG A 149 -6.53 -17.36 -1.59
C ARG A 149 -5.41 -17.87 -0.68
N ALA A 150 -4.17 -17.43 -0.91
CA ALA A 150 -3.06 -17.77 -0.03
C ALA A 150 -3.23 -17.19 1.38
N CYS A 151 -3.65 -15.92 1.50
CA CYS A 151 -3.94 -15.31 2.81
C CYS A 151 -5.08 -16.03 3.55
N VAL A 152 -6.15 -16.41 2.86
CA VAL A 152 -7.26 -17.17 3.46
C VAL A 152 -6.79 -18.53 3.96
N LYS A 153 -5.95 -19.23 3.19
CA LYS A 153 -5.48 -20.57 3.53
C LYS A 153 -4.45 -20.57 4.66
N ASP A 154 -3.44 -19.72 4.55
CA ASP A 154 -2.21 -19.81 5.36
C ASP A 154 -2.09 -18.69 6.40
N GLY A 155 -2.96 -17.68 6.35
CA GLY A 155 -2.89 -16.47 7.17
C GLY A 155 -1.82 -15.48 6.68
N VAL A 156 -1.97 -14.21 7.08
CA VAL A 156 -1.09 -13.09 6.64
C VAL A 156 0.36 -13.31 7.06
N THR A 157 0.62 -13.85 8.26
CA THR A 157 1.99 -14.07 8.76
C THR A 157 2.81 -14.99 7.86
N LYS A 158 2.20 -16.06 7.32
CA LYS A 158 2.88 -16.99 6.42
C LYS A 158 2.88 -16.51 4.97
N SER A 159 1.74 -16.01 4.49
CA SER A 159 1.58 -15.67 3.07
C SER A 159 2.19 -14.31 2.69
N LYS A 160 2.26 -13.38 3.65
CA LYS A 160 2.70 -11.99 3.50
C LYS A 160 3.48 -11.52 4.75
N PRO A 161 4.67 -12.08 5.01
CA PRO A 161 5.45 -11.76 6.21
C PRO A 161 5.78 -10.27 6.35
N VAL A 162 5.97 -9.55 5.23
CA VAL A 162 6.18 -8.09 5.25
C VAL A 162 4.95 -7.35 5.81
N TYR A 163 3.73 -7.77 5.46
CA TYR A 163 2.51 -7.16 5.99
C TYR A 163 2.32 -7.48 7.46
N ALA A 164 2.66 -8.70 7.87
CA ALA A 164 2.62 -9.06 9.28
C ALA A 164 3.61 -8.21 10.10
N ALA A 165 4.83 -8.00 9.61
CA ALA A 165 5.82 -7.13 10.26
C ALA A 165 5.39 -5.65 10.31
N GLN A 166 4.62 -5.19 9.32
CA GLN A 166 4.08 -3.82 9.31
C GLN A 166 3.01 -3.61 10.40
N ILE A 167 2.22 -4.64 10.71
CA ILE A 167 1.08 -4.56 11.65
C ILE A 167 1.49 -4.95 13.09
N ALA A 168 2.63 -5.65 13.25
CA ALA A 168 3.12 -6.20 14.52
C ALA A 168 3.66 -5.16 15.51
#